data_AF-A0A1G0DRJ9-F1
#
_entry.id   AF-A0A1G0DRJ9-F1
#
_cell.length_a   1.000
_cell.length_b   1.000
_cell.length_c   1.000
_cell.angle_alpha   90.00
_cell.angle_beta   90.00
_cell.angle_gamma   90.00
#
_symmetry.space_group_name_H-M   'P 1'
#
loop_
_entity.id
_entity.type
_entity.pdbx_description
1 polymer ?
#
loop_
_entity_poly.entity_id
_entity_poly.type
_entity_poly.pdbx_seq_one_letter_code
_entity_poly.pdbx_strand_id
1 'polypeptide(L)'
;MIEQFHKQAILLALKKMMEGKHFNICTLDQAMEITGVRLNSKDSAALRALHCIDWADMSPELRRMVFAKIMEVLQHEPEFNMELLEAAIQRPGVMRLLN
;
A
#
# COMPACT_ATOMS: atom_id res chain seq x y z
N MET A 1 -14.03 11.67 -11.49
CA MET A 1 -12.93 11.10 -12.30
C MET A 1 -11.65 11.69 -11.76
N ILE A 2 -10.74 10.87 -11.24
CA ILE A 2 -9.48 11.36 -10.67
C ILE A 2 -8.60 11.85 -11.81
N GLU A 3 -8.09 13.08 -11.73
CA GLU A 3 -7.21 13.64 -12.76
C GLU A 3 -5.89 12.84 -12.87
N GLN A 4 -5.27 12.84 -14.05
CA GLN A 4 -4.03 12.11 -14.32
C GLN A 4 -2.91 12.45 -13.34
N PHE A 5 -2.79 13.73 -12.96
CA PHE A 5 -1.79 14.19 -11.99
C PHE A 5 -1.94 13.48 -10.65
N HIS A 6 -3.16 13.45 -10.10
CA HIS A 6 -3.47 12.80 -8.84
C HIS A 6 -3.13 11.31 -8.88
N LYS A 7 -3.43 10.64 -10.01
CA LYS A 7 -3.10 9.22 -10.18
C LYS A 7 -1.59 8.98 -10.12
N GLN A 8 -0.83 9.72 -10.91
CA GLN A 8 0.63 9.57 -10.97
C GLN A 8 1.31 9.92 -9.63
N ALA A 9 0.82 10.96 -8.94
CA ALA A 9 1.38 11.37 -7.65
C ALA A 9 1.23 10.28 -6.58
N ILE A 10 0.03 9.70 -6.45
CA ILE A 10 -0.24 8.64 -5.47
C ILE A 10 0.50 7.37 -5.83
N LEU A 11 0.54 7.01 -7.12
CA LEU A 11 1.22 5.80 -7.57
C LEU A 11 2.71 5.86 -7.23
N LEU A 12 3.36 6.98 -7.51
CA LEU A 12 4.76 7.20 -7.16
C LEU A 12 4.97 7.18 -5.65
N ALA A 13 4.10 7.82 -4.88
CA ALA A 13 4.20 7.88 -3.42
C ALA A 13 4.05 6.49 -2.78
N LEU A 14 3.08 5.69 -3.24
CA LEU A 14 2.85 4.32 -2.79
C LEU A 14 4.01 3.41 -3.18
N LYS A 15 4.48 3.49 -4.43
CA LYS A 15 5.67 2.76 -4.89
C LYS A 15 6.88 3.09 -4.01
N LYS A 16 7.13 4.37 -3.73
CA LYS A 16 8.24 4.79 -2.87
C LYS A 16 8.08 4.35 -1.42
N MET A 17 6.86 4.35 -0.88
CA MET A 17 6.57 3.79 0.45
C MET A 17 6.85 2.27 0.49
N MET A 18 6.44 1.55 -0.55
CA MET A 18 6.69 0.13 -0.70
C MET A 18 8.12 -0.22 -1.08
N GLU A 19 8.93 0.71 -1.61
CA GLU A 19 10.37 0.53 -1.85
C GLU A 19 11.20 0.95 -0.63
N GLY A 20 10.69 1.89 0.18
CA GLY A 20 11.34 2.46 1.35
C GLY A 20 11.33 1.57 2.60
N LYS A 21 12.14 1.91 3.59
CA LYS A 21 12.43 1.03 4.75
C LYS A 21 11.26 0.84 5.74
N HIS A 22 10.39 1.84 5.86
CA HIS A 22 9.31 1.87 6.85
C HIS A 22 7.93 1.98 6.18
N PHE A 23 6.90 1.45 6.83
CA PHE A 23 5.51 1.69 6.44
C PHE A 23 5.07 3.11 6.84
N ASN A 24 4.45 3.83 5.90
CA ASN A 24 3.95 5.18 6.13
C ASN A 24 2.45 5.27 5.84
N ILE A 25 1.64 5.12 6.88
CA ILE A 25 0.18 5.27 6.79
C ILE A 25 -0.26 6.64 6.24
N CYS A 26 0.53 7.72 6.39
CA CYS A 26 0.17 9.03 5.87
C CYS A 26 0.01 9.00 4.34
N THR A 27 0.85 8.22 3.65
CA THR A 27 0.75 8.01 2.19
C THR A 27 -0.56 7.32 1.82
N LEU A 28 -0.97 6.33 2.63
CA LEU A 28 -2.22 5.60 2.40
C LEU A 28 -3.46 6.42 2.77
N ASP A 29 -3.40 7.24 3.82
CA ASP A 29 -4.46 8.19 4.18
C ASP A 29 -4.71 9.20 3.05
N GLN A 30 -3.64 9.75 2.44
CA GLN A 30 -3.75 10.62 1.25
C GLN A 30 -4.31 9.89 0.04
N ALA A 31 -3.87 8.64 -0.20
CA ALA A 31 -4.41 7.82 -1.28
C ALA A 31 -5.92 7.61 -1.11
N MET A 32 -6.38 7.25 0.10
CA MET A 32 -7.81 7.13 0.42
C MET A 32 -8.56 8.45 0.16
N GLU A 33 -8.00 9.59 0.58
CA GLU A 33 -8.63 10.91 0.36
C GLU A 33 -8.87 11.19 -1.11
N ILE A 34 -7.88 10.93 -1.96
CA ILE A 34 -7.95 11.24 -3.39
C ILE A 34 -8.75 10.20 -4.17
N THR A 35 -8.66 8.91 -3.82
CA THR A 35 -9.43 7.85 -4.47
C THR A 35 -10.89 7.81 -4.01
N GLY A 36 -11.20 8.45 -2.88
CA GLY A 36 -12.52 8.36 -2.23
C GLY A 36 -12.78 7.01 -1.57
N VAL A 37 -11.82 6.08 -1.60
CA VAL A 37 -11.93 4.77 -0.96
C VAL A 37 -11.69 4.91 0.54
N ARG A 38 -12.43 4.16 1.34
CA ARG A 38 -12.29 4.14 2.80
C ARG A 38 -12.20 2.71 3.27
N LEU A 39 -11.14 2.39 4.01
CA LEU A 39 -11.10 1.17 4.80
C LEU A 39 -12.05 1.31 6.00
N ASN A 40 -12.45 0.18 6.58
CA ASN A 40 -13.22 0.23 7.82
C ASN A 40 -12.37 0.84 8.96
N SER A 41 -13.03 1.40 9.97
CA SER A 41 -12.38 2.15 11.05
C SER A 41 -11.36 1.34 11.85
N LYS A 42 -11.57 0.02 11.98
CA LYS A 42 -10.64 -0.88 12.70
C LYS A 42 -9.37 -1.14 11.89
N ASP A 43 -9.50 -1.39 10.60
CA ASP A 43 -8.36 -1.60 9.70
C ASP A 43 -7.54 -0.31 9.56
N SER A 44 -8.19 0.84 9.40
CA SER A 44 -7.49 2.13 9.41
C SER A 44 -6.75 2.37 10.72
N ALA A 45 -7.36 2.07 11.88
CA ALA A 45 -6.71 2.21 13.18
C ALA A 45 -5.52 1.25 13.34
N ALA A 46 -5.66 0.00 12.89
CA ALA A 46 -4.59 -1.00 12.92
C ALA A 46 -3.41 -0.58 12.03
N LEU A 47 -3.66 -0.06 10.83
CA LEU A 47 -2.62 0.45 9.95
C LEU A 47 -1.94 1.69 10.53
N ARG A 48 -2.69 2.57 11.22
CA ARG A 48 -2.08 3.72 11.92
C ARG A 48 -1.16 3.30 13.06
N ALA A 49 -1.45 2.19 13.74
CA ALA A 49 -0.55 1.64 14.75
C ALA A 49 0.79 1.16 14.17
N LEU A 50 0.87 0.94 12.85
CA LEU A 50 2.09 0.56 12.14
C LEU A 50 2.87 1.76 11.58
N HIS A 51 2.49 3.00 11.91
CA HIS A 51 3.17 4.19 11.42
C HIS A 51 4.67 4.17 11.74
N CYS A 52 5.49 4.37 10.70
CA CYS A 52 6.95 4.39 10.78
C CYS A 52 7.62 3.10 11.27
N ILE A 53 6.91 1.97 11.31
CA ILE A 53 7.52 0.67 11.61
C ILE A 53 8.28 0.15 10.38
N ASP A 54 9.48 -0.39 10.59
CA ASP A 54 10.25 -1.04 9.53
C ASP A 54 9.49 -2.24 8.96
N TRP A 55 9.52 -2.38 7.64
CA TRP A 55 9.01 -3.59 7.00
C TRP A 55 9.74 -4.86 7.49
N ALA A 56 10.99 -4.73 7.92
CA ALA A 56 11.79 -5.83 8.47
C ALA A 56 11.27 -6.33 9.82
N ASP A 57 10.73 -5.43 10.65
CA ASP A 57 10.21 -5.73 11.99
C ASP A 57 8.83 -6.40 11.93
N MET A 58 8.12 -6.24 10.81
CA MET A 58 6.84 -6.91 10.60
C MET A 58 7.05 -8.39 10.27
N SER A 59 6.24 -9.26 10.88
CA SER A 59 6.21 -10.67 10.49
C SER A 59 5.82 -10.80 9.00
N PRO A 60 6.26 -11.86 8.29
CA PRO A 60 5.89 -12.06 6.89
C PRO A 60 4.37 -12.07 6.67
N GLU A 61 3.61 -12.58 7.64
CA GLU A 61 2.15 -12.59 7.61
C GLU A 61 1.57 -11.19 7.74
N LEU A 62 2.02 -10.41 8.73
CA LEU A 62 1.57 -9.04 8.93
C LEU A 62 1.87 -8.17 7.70
N ARG A 63 3.05 -8.33 7.11
CA ARG A 63 3.39 -7.63 5.84
C ARG A 63 2.38 -7.94 4.75
N ARG A 64 2.03 -9.22 4.54
CA ARG A 64 1.04 -9.60 3.53
C ARG A 64 -0.32 -8.99 3.79
N MET A 65 -0.77 -8.95 5.04
CA MET A 65 -2.04 -8.33 5.41
C MET A 65 -2.02 -6.82 5.15
N VAL A 66 -0.93 -6.13 5.48
CA VAL A 66 -0.76 -4.70 5.18
C VAL A 66 -0.80 -4.45 3.68
N PHE A 67 -0.09 -5.26 2.88
CA PHE A 67 -0.14 -5.16 1.42
C PHE A 67 -1.56 -5.37 0.86
N ALA A 68 -2.28 -6.39 1.34
CA ALA A 68 -3.65 -6.63 0.91
C ALA A 68 -4.56 -5.43 1.19
N LYS A 69 -4.39 -4.76 2.34
CA LYS A 69 -5.14 -3.55 2.68
C LYS A 69 -4.77 -2.34 1.82
N ILE A 70 -3.50 -2.19 1.44
CA ILE A 70 -3.08 -1.17 0.48
C ILE A 70 -3.74 -1.43 -0.88
N MET A 71 -3.76 -2.68 -1.34
CA MET A 71 -4.41 -3.06 -2.60
C MET A 71 -5.92 -2.83 -2.57
N GLU A 72 -6.58 -3.06 -1.43
CA GLU A 72 -8.01 -2.77 -1.24
C GLU A 72 -8.34 -1.28 -1.46
N VAL A 73 -7.45 -0.37 -1.04
CA VAL A 73 -7.62 1.09 -1.30
C VAL A 73 -7.50 1.44 -2.78
N LEU A 74 -6.86 0.58 -3.58
CA LEU A 74 -6.49 0.85 -4.97
C LEU A 74 -7.24 -0.03 -5.97
N GLN A 75 -8.04 -0.99 -5.50
CA GLN A 75 -8.76 -1.96 -6.32
C GLN A 75 -9.71 -1.31 -7.32
N HIS A 76 -10.17 -0.09 -7.03
CA HIS A 76 -11.08 0.65 -7.88
C HIS A 76 -10.38 1.40 -9.03
N GLU A 77 -9.04 1.42 -9.05
CA GLU A 77 -8.26 2.09 -10.09
C GLU A 77 -7.30 1.09 -10.77
N PRO A 78 -7.66 0.52 -11.94
CA PRO A 78 -6.92 -0.57 -12.57
C PRO A 78 -5.48 -0.21 -12.97
N GLU A 79 -5.20 1.07 -13.21
CA GLU A 79 -3.86 1.58 -13.53
C GLU A 79 -2.86 1.45 -12.36
N PHE A 80 -3.33 1.39 -11.11
CA PHE A 80 -2.46 1.28 -9.94
C PHE A 80 -2.05 -0.15 -9.62
N ASN A 81 -2.88 -1.11 -10.02
CA ASN A 81 -2.76 -2.49 -9.56
C ASN A 81 -1.47 -3.13 -10.11
N MET A 82 -1.16 -2.96 -11.40
CA MET A 82 -0.02 -3.63 -12.04
C MET A 82 1.34 -3.13 -11.54
N GLU A 83 1.56 -1.81 -11.46
CA GLU A 83 2.85 -1.26 -11.06
C GLU A 83 3.18 -1.51 -9.58
N LEU A 84 2.17 -1.54 -8.71
CA LEU A 84 2.36 -1.82 -7.30
C LEU A 84 2.54 -3.30 -7.02
N LEU A 85 1.85 -4.19 -7.76
CA LEU A 85 2.14 -5.62 -7.70
C LEU A 85 3.58 -5.92 -8.09
N GLU A 86 4.09 -5.32 -9.17
CA GLU A 86 5.48 -5.49 -9.58
C GLU A 86 6.46 -5.01 -8.50
N ALA A 87 6.23 -3.83 -7.91
CA ALA A 87 7.05 -3.31 -6.83
C ALA A 87 6.99 -4.18 -5.56
N ALA A 88 5.83 -4.78 -5.26
CA ALA A 88 5.69 -5.73 -4.16
C ALA A 88 6.42 -7.06 -4.44
N ILE A 89 6.36 -7.56 -5.68
CA ILE A 89 7.02 -8.81 -6.11
C ILE A 89 8.54 -8.69 -6.09
N GLN A 90 9.10 -7.54 -6.48
CA GLN A 90 10.55 -7.31 -6.52
C GLN A 90 11.21 -7.25 -5.13
N ARG A 91 10.43 -7.28 -4.04
CA ARG A 91 10.98 -7.41 -2.68
C ARG A 91 11.17 -8.87 -2.29
N PRO A 92 12.41 -9.30 -1.95
CA PRO A 92 12.64 -10.65 -1.43
C PRO A 92 11.82 -10.86 -0.15
N GLY A 93 10.81 -11.72 -0.24
CA GLY A 93 9.86 -12.01 0.85
C GLY A 93 8.39 -12.09 0.42
N VAL A 94 8.01 -11.53 -0.74
CA VAL A 94 6.62 -11.58 -1.25
C VAL A 94 6.38 -12.77 -2.20
N MET A 95 7.41 -13.21 -2.92
CA MET A 95 7.32 -14.24 -3.99
C MET A 95 7.44 -15.70 -3.52
N ARG A 96 7.40 -16.01 -2.21
CA ARG A 96 7.53 -17.40 -1.75
C ARG A 96 6.18 -18.12 -1.56
N LEU A 97 5.08 -17.59 -2.08
CA LEU A 97 3.71 -18.10 -1.83
C LEU A 97 2.81 -18.17 -3.08
N LEU A 98 3.38 -18.14 -4.29
CA LEU A 98 2.64 -18.48 -5.52
C LEU A 98 3.09 -19.80 -6.16
N ASN A 99 3.85 -20.62 -5.41
CA ASN A 99 4.14 -22.02 -5.72
C ASN A 99 3.69 -22.91 -4.57
#